data_AF-A0A4Y2TT49-F1
#
_entry.id   AF-A0A4Y2TT49-F1
#
_cell.length_a   1.000
_cell.length_b   1.000
_cell.length_c   1.000
_cell.angle_alpha   90.00
_cell.angle_beta   90.00
_cell.angle_gamma   90.00
#
_symmetry.space_group_name_H-M   'P 1'
#
loop_
_entity.id
_entity.type
_entity.pdbx_description
1 polymer ?
#
loop_
_entity_poly.entity_id
_entity_poly.type
_entity_poly.pdbx_seq_one_letter_code
_entity_poly.pdbx_strand_id
1 'polypeptide(L)'
;MIPYFISTTLGHLPGIPGLCICGIFSASLSTVSSSINSLASIASEDFIQPLFPKFKVNVFHIKLMSLFFGIICIALSFIIASLGHLIKMSVILIGNLSGPNLAVFLLAACTTTTNEGGVILGLVTSIALASCLSFIPERKTDPFLPLYNECTSFESTEHNTSFASSFSGLQNHTNYIYPNASSGPINGLKTKGV
;
A
#
# COMPACT_ATOMS: atom_id res chain seq x y z
N MET A 1 -2.46 4.01 16.22
CA MET A 1 -1.11 3.59 16.66
C MET A 1 -0.07 4.68 16.46
N ILE A 2 0.08 5.29 15.27
CA ILE A 2 1.09 6.35 15.03
C ILE A 2 0.93 7.60 15.93
N PRO A 3 -0.26 8.23 16.07
CA PRO A 3 -0.38 9.42 16.92
C PRO A 3 -0.12 9.14 18.41
N TYR A 4 -0.49 7.94 18.88
CA TYR A 4 -0.22 7.49 20.25
C TYR A 4 1.28 7.38 20.51
N PHE A 5 2.01 6.74 19.59
CA PHE A 5 3.46 6.59 19.69
C PHE A 5 4.21 7.94 19.66
N ILE A 6 3.78 8.87 18.81
CA ILE A 6 4.37 10.22 18.75
C ILE A 6 4.14 10.95 20.08
N SER A 7 2.94 10.83 20.66
CA SER A 7 2.62 11.46 21.95
C SER A 7 3.44 10.87 23.11
N THR A 8 3.76 9.58 23.10
CA THR A 8 4.53 8.94 24.17
C THR A 8 6.03 9.21 24.07
N THR A 9 6.58 9.22 22.85
CA THR A 9 8.03 9.34 22.62
C THR A 9 8.50 10.80 22.63
N LEU A 10 7.69 11.72 22.10
CA LEU A 10 8.01 13.15 22.03
C LEU A 10 7.29 13.98 23.10
N GLY A 11 6.60 13.33 24.05
CA GLY A 11 5.87 14.00 25.13
C GLY A 11 6.74 14.86 26.05
N HIS A 12 8.07 14.70 26.02
CA HIS A 12 9.00 15.53 26.80
C HIS A 12 9.29 16.91 26.17
N LEU A 13 9.01 17.10 24.86
CA LEU A 13 9.11 18.40 24.18
C LEU A 13 7.69 18.97 23.93
N PRO A 14 7.27 20.04 24.62
CA PRO A 14 5.98 20.67 24.35
C PRO A 14 5.95 21.27 22.93
N GLY A 15 4.84 21.08 22.21
CA GLY A 15 4.60 21.66 20.88
C GLY A 15 4.98 20.77 19.69
N ILE A 16 6.05 19.97 19.78
CA ILE A 16 6.48 19.09 18.67
C ILE A 16 5.46 17.98 18.36
N PRO A 17 4.89 17.25 19.35
CA PRO A 17 3.85 16.26 19.07
C PRO A 17 2.64 16.84 18.35
N GLY A 18 2.23 18.05 18.73
CA GLY A 18 1.13 18.78 18.10
C GLY A 18 1.45 19.16 16.65
N LEU A 19 2.66 19.67 16.39
CA LEU A 19 3.12 20.01 15.04
C LEU A 19 3.15 18.78 14.12
N CYS A 20 3.62 17.63 14.62
CA CYS A 20 3.61 16.37 13.88
C CYS A 20 2.19 15.91 13.53
N ILE A 21 1.27 15.93 14.50
CA ILE A 21 -0.12 15.52 14.29
C ILE A 21 -0.83 16.44 13.29
N CYS A 22 -0.68 17.76 13.46
CA CYS A 22 -1.22 18.75 12.52
C CYS A 22 -0.67 18.57 11.09
N GLY A 23 0.63 18.25 10.95
CA GLY A 23 1.25 17.98 9.66
C GLY A 23 0.65 16.78 8.94
N ILE A 24 0.45 15.65 9.64
CA ILE A 24 -0.13 14.42 9.06
C ILE A 24 -1.59 14.65 8.64
N PHE A 25 -2.38 15.34 9.47
CA PHE A 25 -3.75 15.71 9.11
C PHE A 25 -3.79 16.65 7.91
N SER A 26 -2.93 17.67 7.85
CA SER A 26 -2.84 18.58 6.71
C SER A 26 -2.47 17.86 5.41
N ALA A 27 -1.47 16.97 5.45
CA ALA A 27 -1.07 16.16 4.30
C ALA A 27 -2.24 15.30 3.79
N SER A 28 -2.95 14.63 4.71
CA SER A 28 -4.11 13.79 4.38
C SER A 28 -5.25 14.62 3.78
N LEU A 29 -5.55 15.77 4.37
CA LEU A 29 -6.60 16.69 3.90
C LEU A 29 -6.27 17.28 2.52
N SER A 30 -5.00 17.54 2.21
CA SER A 30 -4.56 18.04 0.89
C SER A 30 -4.83 17.02 -0.22
N THR A 31 -4.54 15.74 0.03
CA THR A 31 -4.87 14.65 -0.90
C THR A 31 -6.37 14.53 -1.09
N VAL A 32 -7.14 14.49 0.01
CA VAL A 32 -8.61 14.37 -0.04
C VAL A 32 -9.23 15.56 -0.78
N SER A 33 -8.75 16.78 -0.51
CA SER A 33 -9.22 18.00 -1.21
C SER A 33 -8.95 17.92 -2.71
N SER A 34 -7.75 17.48 -3.11
CA SER A 34 -7.39 17.31 -4.52
C SER A 34 -8.23 16.24 -5.21
N SER A 35 -8.50 15.12 -4.53
CA SER A 35 -9.37 14.05 -5.03
C SER A 35 -10.82 14.51 -5.22
N ILE A 36 -11.40 15.17 -4.22
CA ILE A 36 -12.77 15.69 -4.30
C ILE A 36 -12.89 16.78 -5.37
N ASN A 37 -11.88 17.66 -5.49
CA ASN A 37 -11.86 18.70 -6.51
C ASN A 37 -11.84 18.10 -7.93
N SER A 38 -11.02 17.08 -8.16
CA SER A 38 -10.97 16.37 -9.44
C SER A 38 -12.28 15.63 -9.73
N LEU A 39 -12.81 14.89 -8.75
CA LEU A 39 -14.09 14.18 -8.88
C LEU A 39 -15.26 15.12 -9.16
N ALA A 40 -15.31 16.29 -8.52
CA ALA A 40 -16.34 17.29 -8.79
C ALA A 40 -16.24 17.86 -10.20
N SER A 41 -15.01 18.06 -10.71
CA SER A 41 -14.78 18.49 -12.10
C SER A 41 -15.24 17.43 -13.09
N ILE A 42 -14.79 16.18 -12.92
CA ILE A 42 -15.16 15.04 -13.76
C ILE A 42 -16.68 14.82 -13.74
N ALA A 43 -17.29 14.80 -12.56
CA ALA A 43 -18.74 14.68 -12.44
C ALA A 43 -19.48 15.85 -13.09
N SER A 44 -18.96 17.08 -12.99
CA SER A 44 -19.59 18.21 -13.68
C SER A 44 -19.48 18.10 -15.21
N GLU A 45 -18.39 17.53 -15.72
CA GLU A 45 -18.24 17.28 -17.16
C GLU A 45 -19.20 16.16 -17.60
N ASP A 46 -19.22 15.04 -16.88
CA ASP A 46 -20.04 13.87 -17.20
C ASP A 46 -21.55 14.09 -17.01
N PHE A 47 -21.99 14.91 -16.04
CA PHE A 47 -23.43 15.12 -15.75
C PHE A 47 -24.00 16.36 -16.44
N ILE A 48 -23.25 17.47 -16.49
CA ILE A 48 -23.80 18.75 -16.96
C ILE A 48 -23.76 18.82 -18.49
N GLN A 49 -22.74 18.26 -19.12
CA GLN A 49 -22.54 18.31 -20.58
C GLN A 49 -23.65 17.55 -21.34
N PRO A 50 -24.13 16.37 -20.91
CA PRO A 50 -25.28 15.72 -21.53
C PRO A 50 -26.63 16.31 -21.09
N LEU A 51 -26.76 16.82 -19.85
CA LEU A 51 -28.06 17.26 -19.33
C LEU A 51 -28.46 18.67 -19.80
N PHE A 52 -27.50 19.58 -19.99
CA PHE A 52 -27.76 20.93 -20.48
C PHE A 52 -26.66 21.46 -21.42
N PRO A 53 -26.64 21.03 -22.70
CA PRO A 53 -25.63 21.47 -23.68
C PRO A 53 -25.62 22.99 -23.98
N LYS A 54 -26.59 23.74 -23.45
CA LYS A 54 -26.73 25.20 -23.62
C LYS A 54 -26.48 26.01 -22.33
N PHE A 55 -26.28 25.36 -21.18
CA PHE A 55 -26.01 26.08 -19.93
C PHE A 55 -24.50 26.19 -19.68
N LYS A 56 -24.05 27.40 -19.39
CA LYS A 56 -22.65 27.67 -19.03
C LYS A 56 -22.42 27.11 -17.62
N VAL A 57 -21.55 26.12 -17.51
CA VAL A 57 -21.19 25.50 -16.24
C VAL A 57 -20.63 26.59 -15.32
N ASN A 58 -21.36 26.91 -14.26
CA ASN A 58 -20.93 27.95 -13.33
C ASN A 58 -20.11 27.32 -12.20
N VAL A 59 -19.12 28.07 -11.70
CA VAL A 59 -18.25 27.64 -10.58
C VAL A 59 -19.07 27.24 -9.35
N PHE A 60 -20.25 27.85 -9.18
CA PHE A 60 -21.20 27.50 -8.13
C PHE A 60 -21.66 26.03 -8.18
N HIS A 61 -21.88 25.46 -9.38
CA HIS A 61 -22.34 24.08 -9.54
C HIS A 61 -21.23 23.08 -9.18
N ILE A 62 -20.01 23.34 -9.63
CA ILE A 62 -18.83 22.51 -9.31
C ILE A 62 -18.57 22.54 -7.79
N LYS A 63 -18.73 23.72 -7.16
CA LYS A 63 -18.60 23.87 -5.70
C LYS A 63 -19.69 23.12 -4.93
N LEU A 64 -20.92 23.08 -5.45
CA LEU A 64 -22.01 22.29 -4.88
C LEU A 64 -21.76 20.78 -5.02
N MET A 65 -21.26 20.32 -6.16
CA MET A 65 -20.89 18.92 -6.37
C MET A 65 -19.74 18.50 -5.44
N SER A 66 -18.73 19.36 -5.28
CA SER A 66 -17.63 19.15 -4.33
C SER A 66 -18.13 18.97 -2.90
N LEU A 67 -19.09 19.81 -2.45
CA LEU A 67 -19.73 19.66 -1.14
C LEU A 67 -20.46 18.32 -1.01
N PHE A 68 -21.22 17.92 -2.04
CA PHE A 68 -21.96 16.66 -2.06
C PHE A 68 -21.04 15.44 -1.95
N PHE A 69 -19.94 15.39 -2.71
CA PHE A 69 -18.94 14.33 -2.59
C PHE A 69 -18.25 14.33 -1.23
N GLY A 70 -18.04 15.49 -0.61
CA GLY A 70 -17.55 15.60 0.76
C GLY A 70 -18.48 14.94 1.78
N ILE A 71 -19.80 15.15 1.67
CA ILE A 71 -20.80 14.51 2.54
C ILE A 71 -20.80 12.99 2.34
N ILE A 72 -20.75 12.52 1.09
CA ILE A 72 -20.66 11.09 0.78
C ILE A 72 -19.40 10.46 1.39
N CYS A 73 -18.26 11.17 1.33
CA CYS A 73 -17.00 10.71 1.93
C CYS A 73 -17.13 10.50 3.44
N ILE A 74 -17.78 11.44 4.14
CA ILE A 74 -18.03 11.31 5.60
C ILE A 74 -18.95 10.12 5.86
N ALA A 75 -20.02 9.94 5.09
CA ALA A 75 -20.91 8.79 5.23
C ALA A 75 -20.16 7.47 5.02
N LEU A 76 -19.35 7.36 3.95
CA LEU A 76 -18.56 6.17 3.65
C LEU A 76 -17.54 5.87 4.75
N SER A 77 -16.96 6.89 5.38
CA SER A 77 -16.03 6.74 6.50
C SER A 77 -16.67 5.99 7.68
N PHE A 78 -17.95 6.23 7.98
CA PHE A 78 -18.68 5.49 9.02
C PHE A 78 -18.86 4.00 8.68
N ILE A 79 -19.16 3.68 7.41
CA ILE A 79 -19.23 2.27 6.97
C ILE A 79 -17.86 1.63 7.15
N ILE A 80 -16.81 2.29 6.66
CA ILE A 80 -15.44 1.80 6.71
C ILE A 80 -15.00 1.56 8.16
N ALA A 81 -15.35 2.45 9.09
CA ALA A 81 -14.99 2.33 10.51
C ALA A 81 -15.48 1.01 11.17
N SER A 82 -16.51 0.35 10.62
CA SER A 82 -16.99 -0.94 11.11
C SER A 82 -16.21 -2.14 10.58
N LEU A 83 -15.28 -1.97 9.62
CA LEU A 83 -14.44 -3.06 9.11
C LEU A 83 -13.17 -3.23 9.96
N GLY A 84 -12.90 -4.45 10.44
CA GLY A 84 -11.71 -4.76 11.24
C GLY A 84 -10.38 -4.81 10.46
N HIS A 85 -10.40 -4.79 9.12
CA HIS A 85 -9.23 -5.03 8.26
C HIS A 85 -8.92 -3.87 7.29
N LEU A 86 -8.96 -2.62 7.77
CA LEU A 86 -8.85 -1.42 6.92
C LEU A 86 -7.59 -1.38 6.06
N ILE A 87 -6.41 -1.58 6.68
CA ILE A 87 -5.13 -1.43 5.99
C ILE A 87 -4.98 -2.46 4.86
N LYS A 88 -5.38 -3.72 5.12
CA LYS A 88 -5.31 -4.79 4.11
C LYS A 88 -6.21 -4.48 2.93
N MET A 89 -7.44 -4.04 3.18
CA MET A 89 -8.40 -3.69 2.12
C MET A 89 -7.93 -2.50 1.30
N SER A 90 -7.36 -1.47 1.93
CA SER A 90 -6.79 -0.32 1.22
C SER A 90 -5.66 -0.72 0.30
N VAL A 91 -4.70 -1.54 0.76
CA VAL A 91 -3.57 -1.98 -0.08
C VAL A 91 -4.06 -2.75 -1.31
N ILE A 92 -5.05 -3.63 -1.15
CA ILE A 92 -5.66 -4.38 -2.27
C ILE A 92 -6.33 -3.42 -3.26
N LEU A 93 -7.08 -2.43 -2.77
CA LEU A 93 -7.75 -1.43 -3.63
C LEU A 93 -6.74 -0.59 -4.42
N ILE A 94 -5.69 -0.08 -3.76
CA ILE A 94 -4.64 0.67 -4.46
C ILE A 94 -3.97 -0.20 -5.54
N GLY A 95 -3.66 -1.46 -5.23
CA GLY A 95 -3.06 -2.39 -6.18
C GLY A 95 -3.95 -2.68 -7.39
N ASN A 96 -5.23 -3.00 -7.15
CA ASN A 96 -6.19 -3.34 -8.20
C ASN A 96 -6.49 -2.17 -9.13
N LEU A 97 -6.43 -0.92 -8.65
CA LEU A 97 -6.64 0.27 -9.50
C LEU A 97 -5.35 0.74 -10.18
N SER A 98 -4.21 0.69 -9.50
CA SER A 98 -2.95 1.22 -10.03
C SER A 98 -2.40 0.39 -11.19
N GLY A 99 -2.53 -0.94 -11.14
CA GLY A 99 -1.99 -1.83 -12.18
C GLY A 99 -2.61 -1.61 -13.56
N PRO A 100 -3.94 -1.77 -13.72
CA PRO A 100 -4.63 -1.56 -14.99
C PRO A 100 -4.47 -0.13 -15.54
N ASN A 101 -4.53 0.90 -14.68
CA ASN A 101 -4.34 2.29 -15.12
C ASN A 101 -2.94 2.53 -15.68
N LEU A 102 -1.91 1.97 -15.04
CA LEU A 102 -0.54 2.05 -15.55
C LEU A 102 -0.41 1.29 -16.89
N ALA A 103 -1.03 0.11 -17.01
CA ALA A 103 -1.01 -0.67 -18.24
C ALA A 103 -1.66 0.08 -19.42
N VAL A 104 -2.81 0.72 -19.21
CA VAL A 104 -3.48 1.53 -20.23
C VAL A 104 -2.64 2.76 -20.61
N PHE A 105 -2.03 3.43 -19.63
CA PHE A 105 -1.14 4.56 -19.90
C PHE A 105 0.07 4.15 -20.75
N LEU A 106 0.72 3.02 -20.43
CA LEU A 106 1.82 2.50 -21.22
C LEU A 106 1.39 2.05 -22.62
N LEU A 107 0.22 1.41 -22.74
CA LEU A 107 -0.32 1.01 -24.04
C LEU A 107 -0.59 2.23 -24.92
N ALA A 108 -1.14 3.31 -24.35
CA ALA A 108 -1.34 4.58 -25.03
C ALA A 108 -0.01 5.25 -25.44
N ALA A 109 1.04 5.10 -24.64
CA ALA A 109 2.36 5.68 -24.94
C ALA A 109 3.16 4.89 -25.98
N CYS A 110 3.07 3.55 -25.98
CA CYS A 110 3.88 2.68 -26.83
C CYS A 110 3.24 2.31 -28.17
N THR A 111 1.93 2.45 -28.32
CA THR A 111 1.21 2.02 -29.52
C THR A 111 0.37 3.15 -30.11
N THR A 112 0.52 3.40 -31.41
CA THR A 112 -0.22 4.44 -32.15
C THR A 112 -1.51 3.94 -32.83
N THR A 113 -1.79 2.63 -32.78
CA THR A 113 -2.90 1.97 -33.52
C THR A 113 -3.83 1.19 -32.58
N THR A 114 -4.12 1.72 -31.39
CA THR A 114 -4.94 1.02 -30.39
C THR A 114 -6.42 1.30 -30.59
N ASN A 115 -7.25 0.25 -30.63
CA ASN A 115 -8.72 0.37 -30.74
C ASN A 115 -9.37 0.75 -29.41
N GLU A 116 -10.26 1.75 -29.41
CA GLU A 116 -10.92 2.28 -28.21
C GLU A 116 -11.69 1.19 -27.44
N GLY A 117 -12.47 0.37 -28.14
CA GLY A 117 -13.24 -0.70 -27.51
C GLY A 117 -12.37 -1.80 -26.88
N GLY A 118 -11.21 -2.06 -27.47
CA GLY A 118 -10.26 -3.05 -26.94
C GLY A 118 -9.63 -2.59 -25.61
N VAL A 119 -9.33 -1.29 -25.49
CA VAL A 119 -8.79 -0.70 -24.24
C VAL A 119 -9.81 -0.78 -23.12
N ILE A 120 -11.07 -0.42 -23.40
CA ILE A 120 -12.15 -0.46 -22.40
C ILE A 120 -12.38 -1.91 -21.95
N LEU A 121 -12.47 -2.85 -22.89
CA LEU A 121 -12.66 -4.26 -22.55
C LEU A 121 -11.46 -4.83 -21.76
N GLY A 122 -10.23 -4.46 -22.12
CA GLY A 122 -9.02 -4.84 -21.39
C GLY A 122 -8.99 -4.28 -19.96
N LEU A 123 -9.40 -3.02 -19.78
CA LEU A 123 -9.49 -2.39 -18.46
C LEU A 123 -10.54 -3.09 -17.58
N VAL A 124 -11.74 -3.35 -18.11
CA VAL A 124 -12.81 -4.04 -17.37
C VAL A 124 -12.42 -5.48 -17.03
N THR A 125 -11.87 -6.23 -17.99
CA THR A 125 -11.47 -7.62 -17.77
C THR A 125 -10.32 -7.74 -16.77
N SER A 126 -9.33 -6.84 -16.82
CA SER A 126 -8.22 -6.84 -15.84
C SER A 126 -8.70 -6.52 -14.41
N ILE A 127 -9.59 -5.55 -14.23
CA ILE A 127 -10.18 -5.23 -12.92
C ILE A 127 -11.01 -6.41 -12.40
N ALA A 128 -11.82 -7.04 -13.26
CA ALA A 128 -12.63 -8.20 -12.89
C ALA A 128 -11.77 -9.40 -12.49
N LEU A 129 -10.70 -9.68 -13.23
CA LEU A 129 -9.74 -10.74 -12.90
C LEU A 129 -9.00 -10.43 -11.60
N ALA A 130 -8.50 -9.21 -11.41
CA ALA A 130 -7.83 -8.80 -10.18
C ALA A 130 -8.74 -8.91 -8.95
N SER A 131 -10.01 -8.53 -9.10
CA SER A 131 -11.03 -8.67 -8.06
C SER A 131 -11.36 -10.13 -7.76
N CYS A 132 -11.47 -10.97 -8.80
CA CYS A 132 -11.66 -12.41 -8.67
C CYS A 132 -10.48 -13.06 -7.91
N LEU A 133 -9.24 -12.69 -8.27
CA LEU A 133 -8.04 -13.15 -7.57
C LEU A 133 -8.00 -12.68 -6.12
N SER A 134 -8.48 -11.48 -5.83
CA SER A 134 -8.56 -10.95 -4.46
C SER A 134 -9.57 -11.70 -3.59
N PHE A 135 -10.57 -12.33 -4.21
CA PHE A 135 -11.60 -13.12 -3.51
C PHE A 135 -11.17 -14.57 -3.26
N ILE A 136 -10.13 -15.04 -3.95
CA ILE A 136 -9.53 -16.35 -3.68
C ILE A 136 -8.96 -16.28 -2.26
N PRO A 137 -9.40 -17.18 -1.35
CA PRO A 137 -8.92 -17.15 0.01
C PRO A 137 -7.40 -17.27 -0.02
N GLU A 138 -6.72 -16.28 0.58
CA GLU A 138 -5.30 -16.41 0.85
C GLU A 138 -5.10 -17.74 1.56
N ARG A 139 -4.41 -18.66 0.90
CA ARG A 139 -3.78 -19.76 1.63
C ARG A 139 -2.95 -19.05 2.70
N LYS A 140 -3.24 -19.33 3.97
CA LYS A 140 -2.40 -18.88 5.08
C LYS A 140 -0.96 -19.19 4.67
N THR A 141 -0.19 -18.18 4.29
CA THR A 141 1.25 -18.32 4.32
C THR A 141 1.54 -18.54 5.78
N ASP A 142 1.91 -19.77 6.06
CA ASP A 142 2.25 -20.32 7.35
C ASP A 142 3.12 -19.32 8.11
N PRO A 143 2.86 -19.12 9.41
CA PRO A 143 3.65 -18.21 10.22
C PRO A 143 5.11 -18.61 10.06
N PHE A 144 5.96 -17.58 9.89
CA PHE A 144 7.42 -17.66 9.96
C PHE A 144 7.86 -18.96 10.61
N LEU A 145 8.35 -19.89 9.79
CA LEU A 145 8.98 -21.10 10.27
C LEU A 145 9.99 -20.65 11.33
N PRO A 146 9.92 -21.14 12.57
CA PRO A 146 10.84 -20.69 13.60
C PRO A 146 12.25 -20.93 13.06
N LEU A 147 13.02 -19.86 12.94
CA LEU A 147 14.44 -19.95 12.64
C LEU A 147 15.12 -20.41 13.94
N TYR A 148 14.80 -21.63 14.36
CA TYR A 148 15.60 -22.38 15.31
C TYR A 148 16.69 -23.05 14.50
N ASN A 149 17.82 -22.37 14.43
CA ASN A 149 19.07 -22.96 14.05
C ASN A 149 19.60 -23.79 15.22
N GLU A 150 19.11 -25.02 15.37
CA GLU A 150 20.05 -26.08 15.73
C GLU A 150 20.53 -26.78 14.48
N CYS A 151 21.80 -26.48 14.19
CA CYS A 151 22.57 -26.99 13.10
C CYS A 151 22.65 -28.51 13.25
N THR A 152 21.78 -29.23 12.56
CA THR A 152 22.00 -30.64 12.28
C THR A 152 22.28 -30.73 10.79
N SER A 153 23.55 -30.98 10.48
CA SER A 153 24.05 -31.33 9.16
C SER A 153 23.15 -32.39 8.53
N PHE A 154 22.47 -32.05 7.44
CA PHE A 154 21.85 -33.04 6.58
C PHE A 154 22.07 -32.68 5.12
N GLU A 155 22.74 -33.61 4.44
CA GLU A 155 23.11 -33.60 3.03
C GLU A 155 21.95 -33.20 2.13
N SER A 156 22.22 -32.28 1.21
CA SER A 156 21.32 -31.93 0.11
C SER A 156 21.80 -32.62 -1.16
N THR A 157 21.03 -33.59 -1.66
CA THR A 157 21.19 -34.10 -3.02
C THR A 157 20.76 -33.00 -4.00
N GLU A 158 21.68 -32.67 -4.90
CA GLU A 158 21.64 -31.57 -5.87
C GLU A 158 20.54 -31.72 -6.95
N HIS A 159 19.93 -30.59 -7.34
CA HIS A 159 19.45 -30.39 -8.71
C HIS A 159 19.68 -28.93 -9.17
N ASN A 160 20.85 -28.77 -9.79
CA ASN A 160 21.39 -27.71 -10.66
C ASN A 160 20.43 -26.64 -11.23
N THR A 161 20.76 -25.37 -11.02
CA THR A 161 20.70 -24.34 -12.09
C THR A 161 21.85 -23.33 -11.95
N SER A 162 22.61 -23.18 -13.04
CA SER A 162 23.96 -22.61 -13.17
C SER A 162 24.03 -21.08 -13.25
N PHE A 163 23.32 -20.35 -12.38
CA PHE A 163 23.36 -18.87 -12.38
C PHE A 163 23.84 -18.23 -11.06
N ALA A 164 23.97 -19.01 -9.97
CA ALA A 164 24.38 -18.50 -8.66
C ALA A 164 25.91 -18.33 -8.49
N SER A 165 26.74 -18.87 -9.38
CA SER A 165 28.20 -18.90 -9.23
C SER A 165 28.90 -17.57 -9.54
N SER A 166 28.24 -16.61 -10.20
CA SER A 166 28.87 -15.32 -10.55
C SER A 166 28.73 -14.23 -9.46
N PHE A 167 27.83 -14.39 -8.49
CA PHE A 167 27.62 -13.37 -7.45
C PHE A 167 28.46 -13.62 -6.18
N SER A 168 28.89 -14.87 -5.96
CA SER A 168 29.70 -15.29 -4.81
C SER A 168 31.12 -14.70 -4.80
N GLY A 169 31.61 -14.23 -5.96
CA GLY A 169 32.95 -13.66 -6.10
C GLY A 169 33.10 -12.23 -5.55
N LEU A 170 32.00 -11.49 -5.39
CA LEU A 170 32.05 -10.09 -4.92
C LEU A 170 31.91 -9.94 -3.40
N GLN A 171 31.37 -10.93 -2.70
CA GLN A 171 31.08 -10.81 -1.26
C GLN A 171 32.29 -11.09 -0.34
N ASN A 172 33.39 -11.61 -0.88
CA ASN A 172 34.60 -11.90 -0.09
C ASN A 172 35.45 -10.67 0.23
N HIS A 173 35.10 -9.47 -0.26
CA HIS A 173 35.96 -8.28 -0.14
C HIS A 173 35.52 -7.23 0.90
N THR A 174 34.55 -7.53 1.77
CA THR A 174 34.08 -6.60 2.83
C THR A 174 34.36 -7.06 4.26
N ASN A 175 35.01 -8.21 4.47
CA ASN A 175 35.31 -8.77 5.81
C ASN A 175 36.49 -8.11 6.56
N TYR A 176 36.85 -6.86 6.26
CA TYR A 176 37.99 -6.18 6.89
C TYR A 176 37.63 -5.02 7.83
N ILE A 177 36.34 -4.74 8.11
CA ILE A 177 35.99 -3.52 8.86
C ILE A 177 35.60 -3.75 10.34
N TYR A 178 35.21 -4.94 10.79
CA TYR A 178 34.91 -5.13 12.23
C TYR A 178 35.19 -6.56 12.75
N PRO A 179 36.19 -6.77 13.61
CA PRO A 179 36.29 -7.98 14.40
C PRO A 179 35.70 -7.76 15.81
N ASN A 180 34.88 -8.71 16.24
CA ASN A 180 34.70 -9.14 17.64
C ASN A 180 33.98 -8.18 18.63
N ALA A 181 32.78 -8.58 19.06
CA ALA A 181 32.23 -8.17 20.34
C ALA A 181 31.57 -9.38 21.05
N SER A 182 32.39 -10.04 21.88
CA SER A 182 32.05 -10.61 23.20
C SER A 182 30.86 -11.58 23.32
N SER A 183 31.21 -12.87 23.39
CA SER A 183 30.48 -13.91 24.12
C SER A 183 30.68 -13.78 25.64
N GLY A 184 29.58 -13.78 26.39
CA GLY A 184 29.57 -14.00 27.85
C GLY A 184 28.46 -15.02 28.18
N PRO A 185 28.75 -16.16 28.84
CA PRO A 185 27.75 -17.21 29.05
C PRO A 185 26.99 -17.02 30.37
N ILE A 186 25.67 -17.21 30.35
CA ILE A 186 24.89 -17.50 31.57
C ILE A 186 24.18 -18.84 31.35
N ASN A 187 24.86 -19.92 31.71
CA ASN A 187 24.26 -21.25 31.80
C ASN A 187 23.71 -21.42 33.23
N GLY A 188 22.42 -21.67 33.35
CA GLY A 188 21.83 -22.20 34.59
C GLY A 188 22.17 -23.68 34.77
N LEU A 189 22.22 -24.17 36.01
CA LEU A 189 22.02 -25.58 36.32
C LEU A 189 21.73 -25.82 37.83
N LYS A 190 20.51 -26.31 38.09
CA LYS A 190 20.21 -27.59 38.79
C LYS A 190 19.95 -27.63 40.32
N THR A 191 18.67 -27.90 40.61
CA THR A 191 18.06 -28.79 41.63
C THR A 191 18.92 -29.52 42.68
N LYS A 192 18.49 -29.44 43.95
CA LYS A 192 18.37 -30.46 45.04
C LYS A 192 18.16 -29.63 46.34
N GLY A 193 17.29 -29.90 47.30
CA GLY A 193 16.67 -31.11 47.83
C GLY A 193 16.53 -30.87 49.34
N VAL A 194 15.46 -31.44 49.94
CA VAL A 194 14.98 -31.30 51.32
C VAL A 194 14.11 -30.07 51.58
#